data_AF-A0A7W5EVB9-F1
#
_entry.id   AF-A0A7W5EVB9-F1
#
_cell.length_a   1.000
_cell.length_b   1.000
_cell.length_c   1.000
_cell.angle_alpha   90.00
_cell.angle_beta   90.00
_cell.angle_gamma   90.00
#
_symmetry.space_group_name_H-M   'P 1'
#
loop_
_entity.id
_entity.type
_entity.pdbx_description
1 polymer ?
#
loop_
_entity_poly.entity_id
_entity_poly.type
_entity_poly.pdbx_seq_one_letter_code
_entity_poly.pdbx_strand_id
1 'polypeptide(L)'
;MNKWQQLEEQLKGVFGGATILADGHEVTLQKRLDGEKLVIQVGVDGWIRGKWMDVDDQGNPTHPEGRFYCPMRRRAWKLKEYAKLKRVFGKKKADEMTALRTVLVAPHWNSPKTLISHLRKHFPDLELKARDEVAS
;
A
#
# COMPACT_ATOMS: atom_id res chain seq x y z
N MET A 1 -18.11 -18.50 5.45
CA MET A 1 -17.00 -17.56 5.65
C MET A 1 -16.83 -16.77 4.37
N ASN A 2 -16.85 -15.43 4.41
CA ASN A 2 -16.72 -14.61 3.19
C ASN A 2 -15.23 -14.48 2.76
N LYS A 3 -14.97 -14.07 1.51
CA LYS A 3 -13.60 -13.95 0.96
C LYS A 3 -12.69 -13.05 1.81
N TRP A 4 -13.24 -12.02 2.44
CA TRP A 4 -12.45 -11.13 3.28
C TRP A 4 -12.04 -11.76 4.61
N GLN A 5 -12.93 -12.54 5.22
CA GLN A 5 -12.62 -13.32 6.42
C GLN A 5 -11.60 -14.41 6.12
N GLN A 6 -11.71 -15.07 4.96
CA GLN A 6 -10.73 -16.05 4.50
C GLN A 6 -9.35 -15.41 4.33
N LEU A 7 -9.28 -14.23 3.70
CA LEU A 7 -8.03 -13.50 3.56
C LEU A 7 -7.43 -13.08 4.91
N GLU A 8 -8.27 -12.64 5.85
CA GLU A 8 -7.82 -12.30 7.21
C GLU A 8 -7.23 -13.50 7.95
N GLU A 9 -7.87 -14.67 7.83
CA GLU A 9 -7.37 -15.91 8.44
C GLU A 9 -6.08 -16.41 7.75
N GLN A 10 -5.99 -16.31 6.42
CA GLN A 10 -4.77 -16.66 5.68
C GLN A 10 -3.56 -15.78 6.06
N LEU A 11 -3.79 -14.51 6.40
CA LEU A 11 -2.75 -13.56 6.82
C LEU A 11 -2.46 -13.57 8.32
N LYS A 12 -3.05 -14.51 9.07
CA LYS A 12 -2.84 -14.68 10.51
C LYS A 12 -1.51 -15.36 10.79
N GLY A 13 -0.94 -15.04 11.96
CA GLY A 13 0.37 -15.57 12.38
C GLY A 13 1.56 -14.89 11.69
N VAL A 14 2.76 -15.43 11.96
CA VAL A 14 4.04 -14.85 11.53
C VAL A 14 4.37 -15.19 10.07
N PHE A 15 3.88 -16.32 9.57
CA PHE A 15 4.13 -16.84 8.22
C PHE A 15 2.87 -16.86 7.35
N GLY A 16 1.86 -16.07 7.72
CA GLY A 16 0.61 -15.96 6.96
C GLY A 16 0.85 -15.46 5.54
N GLY A 17 0.11 -16.01 4.58
CA GLY A 17 0.24 -15.64 3.19
C GLY A 17 -1.01 -15.98 2.40
N ALA A 18 -1.25 -15.20 1.35
CA ALA A 18 -2.39 -15.32 0.47
C ALA A 18 -2.02 -14.89 -0.95
N THR A 19 -2.73 -15.40 -1.94
CA THR A 19 -2.65 -14.92 -3.32
C THR A 19 -4.05 -14.53 -3.78
N ILE A 20 -4.18 -13.34 -4.38
CA ILE A 20 -5.43 -12.84 -4.93
C ILE A 20 -5.28 -12.57 -6.43
N LEU A 21 -6.39 -12.63 -7.15
CA LEU A 21 -6.50 -12.16 -8.53
C LEU A 21 -7.36 -10.89 -8.53
N ALA A 22 -6.84 -9.79 -9.05
CA ALA A 22 -7.53 -8.50 -9.07
C ALA A 22 -7.02 -7.63 -10.22
N ASP A 23 -7.94 -6.96 -10.94
CA ASP A 23 -7.63 -6.08 -12.07
C ASP A 23 -6.65 -6.69 -13.09
N GLY A 24 -6.75 -8.01 -13.33
CA GLY A 24 -5.90 -8.74 -14.27
C GLY A 24 -4.50 -9.12 -13.75
N HIS A 25 -4.21 -8.84 -12.48
CA HIS A 25 -2.93 -9.16 -11.85
C HIS A 25 -3.04 -10.30 -10.83
N GLU A 26 -1.97 -11.10 -10.73
CA GLU A 26 -1.77 -11.99 -9.60
C GLU A 26 -1.01 -11.24 -8.50
N VAL A 27 -1.65 -11.07 -7.34
CA VAL A 27 -1.06 -10.33 -6.22
C VAL A 27 -0.79 -11.27 -5.07
N THR A 28 0.49 -11.37 -4.70
CA THR A 28 0.96 -12.16 -3.57
C THR A 28 1.05 -11.29 -2.33
N LEU A 29 0.50 -11.79 -1.22
CA LEU A 29 0.46 -11.12 0.08
C LEU A 29 1.20 -12.04 1.06
N GLN A 30 2.37 -11.62 1.56
CA GLN A 30 3.19 -12.48 2.39
C GLN A 30 3.64 -11.76 3.66
N LYS A 31 3.44 -12.40 4.82
CA LYS A 31 4.02 -11.92 6.07
C LYS A 31 5.54 -12.10 6.05
N ARG A 32 6.26 -11.01 6.32
CA ARG A 32 7.74 -10.94 6.32
C ARG A 32 8.21 -10.00 7.43
N LEU A 33 9.44 -10.20 7.88
CA LEU A 33 10.13 -9.22 8.71
C LEU A 33 10.78 -8.16 7.80
N ASP A 34 10.45 -6.90 8.02
CA ASP A 34 11.13 -5.72 7.49
C ASP A 34 11.92 -5.08 8.64
N GLY A 35 13.20 -5.44 8.74
CA GLY A 35 13.97 -5.26 9.97
C GLY A 35 13.34 -6.02 11.14
N GLU A 36 12.97 -5.30 12.20
CA GLU A 36 12.33 -5.86 13.39
C GLU A 36 10.78 -5.89 13.29
N LYS A 37 10.21 -5.38 12.19
CA LYS A 37 8.75 -5.20 12.06
C LYS A 37 8.15 -6.30 11.20
N LEU A 38 7.10 -6.94 11.71
CA LEU A 38 6.29 -7.86 10.92
C LEU A 38 5.35 -7.08 9.99
N VAL A 39 5.58 -7.16 8.69
CA VAL A 39 4.79 -6.51 7.64
C VAL A 39 4.15 -7.54 6.71
N ILE A 40 3.22 -7.10 5.87
CA ILE A 40 2.71 -7.85 4.73
C ILE A 40 3.32 -7.23 3.48
N GLN A 41 4.19 -7.99 2.82
CA GLN A 41 4.80 -7.62 1.56
C GLN A 41 3.85 -7.99 0.40
N VAL A 42 3.69 -7.07 -0.54
CA VAL A 42 2.81 -7.17 -1.71
C VAL A 42 3.66 -7.30 -2.97
N GLY A 43 3.62 -8.47 -3.60
CA GLY A 43 4.16 -8.69 -4.93
C GLY A 43 3.06 -8.67 -5.98
N VAL A 44 3.30 -8.05 -7.13
CA VAL A 44 2.37 -8.02 -8.27
C VAL A 44 3.03 -8.73 -9.44
N ASP A 45 2.36 -9.77 -9.96
CA ASP A 45 2.87 -10.70 -10.97
C ASP A 45 4.26 -11.26 -10.65
N GLY A 46 4.48 -11.56 -9.37
CA GLY A 46 5.75 -12.09 -8.86
C GLY A 46 6.85 -11.04 -8.60
N TRP A 47 6.59 -9.75 -8.83
CA TRP A 47 7.60 -8.70 -8.70
C TRP A 47 7.25 -7.64 -7.66
N ILE A 48 8.30 -6.96 -7.20
CA ILE A 48 8.23 -5.65 -6.55
C ILE A 48 9.15 -4.74 -7.34
N ARG A 49 8.64 -3.63 -7.87
CA ARG A 49 9.45 -2.69 -8.66
C ARG A 49 9.37 -1.29 -8.06
N GLY A 50 10.54 -0.65 -7.92
CA GLY A 50 10.64 0.71 -7.38
C GLY A 50 9.76 1.72 -8.13
N LYS A 51 9.71 1.64 -9.47
CA LYS A 51 8.85 2.51 -10.30
C LYS A 51 7.36 2.44 -9.93
N TRP A 52 6.88 1.32 -9.40
CA TRP A 52 5.48 1.18 -9.00
C TRP A 52 5.13 1.96 -7.72
N MET A 53 6.14 2.50 -7.03
CA MET A 53 5.98 3.30 -5.81
C MET A 53 5.70 4.78 -6.07
N ASP A 54 5.89 5.23 -7.32
CA ASP A 54 5.76 6.63 -7.70
C ASP A 54 4.29 7.08 -7.78
N VAL A 55 4.03 8.30 -7.33
CA VAL A 55 2.71 8.93 -7.36
C VAL A 55 2.74 10.25 -8.12
N ASP A 56 1.60 10.63 -8.69
CA ASP A 56 1.39 11.93 -9.30
C ASP A 56 1.28 13.05 -8.24
N ASP A 57 1.11 14.30 -8.69
CA ASP A 57 0.97 15.46 -7.80
C ASP A 57 -0.28 15.40 -6.90
N GLN A 58 -1.28 14.60 -7.28
CA GLN A 58 -2.51 14.36 -6.52
C GLN A 58 -2.35 13.19 -5.53
N GLY A 59 -1.24 12.46 -5.58
CA GLY A 59 -0.92 11.33 -4.73
C GLY A 59 -1.51 10.00 -5.22
N ASN A 60 -1.90 9.91 -6.49
CA ASN A 60 -2.36 8.66 -7.11
C ASN A 60 -1.15 7.87 -7.68
N PRO A 61 -1.15 6.53 -7.61
CA PRO A 61 -0.13 5.72 -8.27
C PRO A 61 -0.02 6.04 -9.76
N THR A 62 1.21 6.23 -10.24
CA THR A 62 1.49 6.44 -11.67
C THR A 62 1.45 5.13 -12.47
N HIS A 63 1.57 4.00 -11.77
CA HIS A 63 1.53 2.65 -12.32
C HIS A 63 0.34 1.87 -11.74
N PRO A 64 -0.39 1.08 -12.55
CA PRO A 64 -1.52 0.27 -12.09
C PRO A 64 -1.19 -0.62 -10.88
N GLU A 65 -0.01 -1.23 -10.87
CA GLU A 65 0.47 -2.14 -9.83
C GLU A 65 0.61 -1.43 -8.47
N GLY A 66 0.93 -0.13 -8.49
CA GLY A 66 1.01 0.70 -7.29
C GLY A 66 -0.35 0.89 -6.58
N ARG A 67 -1.48 0.57 -7.23
CA ARG A 67 -2.80 0.59 -6.58
C ARG A 67 -2.95 -0.48 -5.49
N PHE A 68 -2.14 -1.54 -5.51
CA PHE A 68 -2.12 -2.55 -4.44
C PHE A 68 -1.23 -2.16 -3.24
N TYR A 69 -0.42 -1.11 -3.40
CA TYR A 69 0.55 -0.68 -2.40
C TYR A 69 -0.06 0.27 -1.37
N CYS A 70 0.59 0.34 -0.21
CA CYS A 70 0.18 1.13 0.94
C CYS A 70 0.48 2.63 0.72
N PRO A 71 -0.52 3.53 0.74
CA PRO A 71 -0.29 4.97 0.58
C PRO A 71 0.49 5.56 1.75
N MET A 72 1.67 6.14 1.46
CA MET A 72 2.50 6.78 2.46
C MET A 72 2.21 8.28 2.52
N ARG A 73 1.39 8.66 3.51
CA ARG A 73 1.00 10.06 3.73
C ARG A 73 2.08 10.81 4.52
N ARG A 74 2.71 11.80 3.88
CA ARG A 74 3.72 12.67 4.50
C ARG A 74 3.53 14.10 4.03
N ARG A 75 4.09 15.04 4.78
CA ARG A 75 4.21 16.44 4.33
C ARG A 75 5.49 16.54 3.52
N ALA A 76 5.39 17.04 2.30
CA ALA A 76 6.57 17.23 1.45
C ALA A 76 7.52 18.27 2.07
N TRP A 77 6.97 19.29 2.73
CA TRP A 77 7.72 20.25 3.54
C TRP A 77 7.34 20.17 5.01
N LYS A 78 8.31 20.32 5.91
CA LYS A 78 8.07 20.20 7.36
C LYS A 78 7.33 21.44 7.86
N LEU A 79 6.43 21.27 8.84
CA LEU A 79 5.67 22.39 9.43
C LEU A 79 6.56 23.48 10.03
N LYS A 80 7.76 23.13 10.51
CA LYS A 80 8.74 24.11 11.00
C LYS A 80 9.20 25.12 9.93
N GLU A 81 9.04 24.78 8.65
CA GLU A 81 9.41 25.64 7.52
C GLU A 81 8.25 26.55 7.08
N TYR A 82 7.05 26.35 7.63
CA TYR A 82 5.84 27.05 7.21
C TYR A 82 5.98 28.57 7.26
N ALA A 83 6.57 29.13 8.33
CA ALA A 83 6.77 30.57 8.45
C ALA A 83 7.66 31.14 7.32
N LYS A 84 8.72 30.40 6.96
CA LYS A 84 9.59 30.76 5.82
C LYS A 84 8.84 30.64 4.50
N LEU A 85 8.11 29.56 4.28
CA LEU A 85 7.32 29.33 3.07
C LEU A 85 6.24 30.41 2.88
N LYS A 86 5.52 30.75 3.95
CA LYS A 86 4.48 31.79 3.94
C LYS A 86 5.05 33.15 3.58
N ARG A 87 6.27 33.48 4.05
CA ARG A 87 6.95 34.74 3.71
C ARG A 87 7.38 34.81 2.25
N VAL A 88 7.81 33.70 1.65
CA VAL A 88 8.33 33.66 0.27
C VAL A 88 7.21 33.49 -0.77
N PHE A 89 6.25 32.59 -0.51
CA PHE A 89 5.25 32.17 -1.49
C PHE A 89 3.82 32.60 -1.13
N GLY A 90 3.62 33.25 0.01
CA GLY A 90 2.31 33.59 0.54
C GLY A 90 1.60 32.43 1.24
N LYS A 91 0.48 32.73 1.92
CA LYS A 91 -0.27 31.77 2.75
C LYS A 91 -0.77 30.56 1.95
N LYS A 92 -1.49 30.81 0.84
CA LYS A 92 -2.11 29.75 0.04
C LYS A 92 -1.08 28.70 -0.40
N LYS A 93 0.06 29.14 -0.92
CA LYS A 93 1.09 28.23 -1.41
C LYS A 93 1.81 27.50 -0.28
N ALA A 94 2.05 28.16 0.86
CA ALA A 94 2.62 27.51 2.03
C ALA A 94 1.69 26.43 2.62
N ASP A 95 0.38 26.66 2.59
CA ASP A 95 -0.64 25.67 3.00
C ASP A 95 -0.58 24.44 2.07
N GLU A 96 -0.55 24.65 0.75
CA GLU A 96 -0.41 23.57 -0.25
C GLU A 96 0.89 22.77 -0.04
N MET A 97 2.02 23.45 0.12
CA MET A 97 3.32 22.81 0.30
C MET A 97 3.38 22.01 1.60
N THR A 98 2.79 22.52 2.68
CA THR A 98 2.83 21.79 3.96
C THR A 98 1.67 20.81 4.13
N ALA A 99 0.76 20.68 3.18
CA ALA A 99 -0.36 19.75 3.24
C ALA A 99 0.10 18.30 3.37
N LEU A 100 -0.69 17.49 4.08
CA LEU A 100 -0.45 16.05 4.18
C LEU A 100 -0.97 15.37 2.91
N ARG A 101 -0.06 14.88 2.07
CA ARG A 101 -0.38 14.17 0.83
C ARG A 101 0.27 12.81 0.78
N THR A 102 -0.23 11.93 -0.07
CA THR A 102 0.50 10.71 -0.42
C THR A 102 1.72 11.13 -1.23
N VAL A 103 2.92 10.76 -0.78
CA VAL A 103 4.18 11.11 -1.46
C VAL A 103 4.79 9.93 -2.21
N LEU A 104 4.37 8.71 -1.86
CA LEU A 104 4.70 7.46 -2.52
C LEU A 104 3.69 6.40 -2.08
N VAL A 105 3.66 5.27 -2.77
CA VAL A 105 3.00 4.03 -2.31
C VAL A 105 4.05 2.96 -2.04
N ALA A 106 3.96 2.26 -0.92
CA ALA A 106 4.95 1.25 -0.53
C ALA A 106 4.41 -0.18 -0.61
N PRO A 107 5.21 -1.17 -0.99
CA PRO A 107 4.79 -2.56 -1.11
C PRO A 107 4.51 -3.25 0.24
N HIS A 108 4.63 -2.53 1.35
CA HIS A 108 4.54 -3.09 2.70
C HIS A 108 3.35 -2.51 3.46
N TRP A 109 2.50 -3.41 3.98
CA TRP A 109 1.40 -3.07 4.87
C TRP A 109 1.70 -3.51 6.30
N ASN A 110 1.44 -2.64 7.27
CA ASN A 110 1.74 -2.94 8.68
C ASN A 110 0.72 -3.89 9.32
N SER A 111 -0.48 -4.04 8.75
CA SER A 111 -1.53 -4.86 9.34
C SER A 111 -2.46 -5.47 8.28
N PRO A 112 -2.99 -6.70 8.50
CA PRO A 112 -3.98 -7.31 7.62
C PRO A 112 -5.23 -6.44 7.50
N LYS A 113 -5.68 -5.85 8.61
CA LYS A 113 -6.89 -5.02 8.67
C LYS A 113 -6.82 -3.81 7.72
N THR A 114 -5.69 -3.09 7.70
CA THR A 114 -5.53 -1.92 6.82
C THR A 114 -5.43 -2.33 5.35
N LEU A 115 -4.72 -3.43 5.06
CA LEU A 115 -4.65 -4.01 3.72
C LEU A 115 -6.04 -4.43 3.22
N ILE A 116 -6.78 -5.20 4.01
CA ILE A 116 -8.12 -5.71 3.64
C ILE A 116 -9.10 -4.54 3.43
N SER A 117 -9.04 -3.50 4.27
CA SER A 117 -9.85 -2.29 4.10
C SER A 117 -9.57 -1.61 2.76
N HIS A 118 -8.29 -1.50 2.39
CA HIS A 118 -7.87 -0.94 1.10
C HIS A 118 -8.35 -1.79 -0.08
N LEU A 119 -8.13 -3.10 -0.02
CA LEU A 119 -8.57 -4.04 -1.06
C LEU A 119 -10.08 -4.03 -1.23
N ARG A 120 -10.86 -4.01 -0.14
CA ARG A 120 -12.33 -3.89 -0.19
C ARG A 120 -12.80 -2.65 -0.94
N LYS A 121 -12.11 -1.53 -0.73
CA LYS A 121 -12.48 -0.25 -1.34
C LYS A 121 -12.12 -0.18 -2.82
N HIS A 122 -10.96 -0.73 -3.20
CA HIS A 122 -10.38 -0.51 -4.52
C HIS A 122 -10.51 -1.70 -5.47
N PHE A 123 -10.73 -2.90 -4.93
CA PHE A 123 -10.82 -4.17 -5.66
C PHE A 123 -11.93 -5.04 -5.05
N PRO A 124 -13.20 -4.56 -5.02
CA PRO A 124 -14.30 -5.29 -4.39
C PRO A 124 -14.54 -6.66 -5.02
N ASP A 125 -14.20 -6.82 -6.30
CA ASP A 125 -14.41 -8.02 -7.10
C ASP A 125 -13.22 -8.98 -7.11
N LEU A 126 -12.18 -8.73 -6.29
CA LEU A 126 -11.02 -9.62 -6.23
C LEU A 126 -11.42 -11.06 -5.89
N GLU A 127 -10.62 -12.01 -6.36
CA GLU A 127 -10.78 -13.43 -6.12
C GLU A 127 -9.61 -13.95 -5.29
N LEU A 128 -9.88 -14.89 -4.38
CA LEU A 128 -8.82 -15.61 -3.67
C LEU A 128 -8.40 -16.80 -4.49
N LYS A 129 -7.09 -16.92 -4.77
CA LYS A 129 -6.53 -18.12 -5.37
C LYS A 129 -6.49 -19.21 -4.30
N ALA A 130 -6.92 -20.42 -4.66
CA ALA A 130 -6.78 -21.58 -3.78
C ALA A 130 -5.30 -21.76 -3.42
N ARG A 131 -5.03 -22.16 -2.17
CA ARG A 131 -3.66 -22.48 -1.76
C ARG A 131 -3.28 -23.75 -2.50
N ASP A 132 -2.37 -23.65 -3.46
CA ASP A 132 -1.72 -24.84 -3.99
C ASP A 132 -1.04 -25.53 -2.81
N GLU A 133 -1.46 -26.75 -2.48
CA GLU A 133 -0.75 -27.64 -1.58
C GLU A 133 0.56 -28.00 -2.26
N VAL A 134 1.55 -27.11 -2.16
CA VAL A 134 2.90 -27.43 -2.59
C VAL A 134 3.45 -28.41 -1.56
N ALA A 135 3.37 -29.69 -1.91
CA ALA A 135 4.12 -30.76 -1.27
C ALA A 135 5.59 -30.33 -1.16
N SER A 136 6.07 -30.23 0.08
CA SER A 136 7.50 -30.21 0.42
C SER A 136 7.64 -30.70 1.85
#